data_AF-A0A2U3QKP3-F1
#
_entry.id   AF-A0A2U3QKP3-F1
#
_cell.length_a   1.000
_cell.length_b   1.000
_cell.length_c   1.000
_cell.angle_alpha   90.00
_cell.angle_beta   90.00
_cell.angle_gamma   90.00
#
_symmetry.space_group_name_H-M   'P 1'
#
loop_
_entity.id
_entity.type
_entity.pdbx_description
1 polymer ?
#
loop_
_entity_poly.entity_id
_entity_poly.type
_entity_poly.pdbx_seq_one_letter_code
_entity_poly.pdbx_strand_id
1 'polypeptide(L)'
;MRKVFVVFLLVSLASVAGAAEKNLVELHKDAGKMSNKECLSCHGKILKEVSLNKKYKMFHRVHLESKLATPKKCADCHKSVDVRNGSGAALRKQVDPQICAGCHSGGVKGAEVLFAQ
;
A
#
# COMPACT_ATOMS: atom_id res chain seq x y z
N MET A 1 -50.98 -48.01 -17.09
CA MET A 1 -50.22 -47.14 -16.19
C MET A 1 -49.27 -46.31 -17.03
N ARG A 2 -49.62 -45.06 -17.33
CA ARG A 2 -48.89 -44.16 -18.23
C ARG A 2 -49.13 -42.74 -17.72
N LYS A 3 -48.07 -41.96 -17.56
CA LYS A 3 -47.96 -40.47 -17.47
C LYS A 3 -46.82 -40.13 -16.51
N VAL A 4 -45.92 -39.19 -16.72
CA VAL A 4 -45.46 -38.35 -17.83
C VAL A 4 -44.14 -37.76 -17.29
N PHE A 5 -43.12 -37.67 -18.14
CA PHE A 5 -41.88 -36.94 -17.88
C PHE A 5 -42.19 -35.48 -17.52
N VAL A 6 -41.62 -34.94 -16.44
CA VAL A 6 -41.24 -33.53 -16.39
C VAL A 6 -39.93 -33.41 -15.60
N VAL A 7 -38.83 -33.39 -16.34
CA VAL A 7 -37.50 -32.99 -15.86
C VAL A 7 -37.55 -31.48 -15.67
N PHE A 8 -37.68 -31.01 -14.43
CA PHE A 8 -37.41 -29.60 -14.10
C PHE A 8 -35.91 -29.46 -13.82
N LEU A 9 -35.12 -29.35 -14.89
CA LEU A 9 -33.73 -28.90 -14.82
C LEU A 9 -33.75 -27.38 -14.60
N LEU A 10 -33.92 -26.96 -13.35
CA LEU A 10 -33.66 -25.58 -12.93
C LEU A 10 -32.14 -25.36 -12.98
N VAL A 11 -31.63 -24.98 -14.15
CA VAL A 11 -30.28 -24.44 -14.30
C VAL A 11 -30.29 -23.06 -13.65
N SER A 12 -29.90 -23.01 -12.39
CA SER A 12 -29.56 -21.78 -11.70
C SER A 12 -28.34 -21.17 -12.40
N LEU A 13 -28.57 -20.19 -13.28
CA LEU A 13 -27.51 -19.26 -13.69
C LEU A 13 -27.11 -18.46 -12.45
N ALA A 14 -26.15 -18.99 -11.70
CA ALA A 14 -25.41 -18.19 -10.73
C ALA A 14 -24.65 -17.13 -11.53
N SER A 15 -25.14 -15.89 -11.50
CA SER A 15 -24.42 -14.72 -11.97
C SER A 15 -23.09 -14.65 -11.24
N VAL A 16 -22.03 -15.11 -11.90
CA VAL A 16 -20.66 -14.87 -11.45
C VAL A 16 -20.41 -13.39 -11.70
N ALA A 17 -20.84 -12.55 -10.76
CA ALA A 17 -20.44 -11.17 -10.70
C ALA A 17 -18.93 -11.18 -10.45
N GLY A 18 -18.15 -11.24 -11.54
CA GLY A 18 -16.71 -11.12 -11.49
C GLY A 18 -16.37 -9.82 -10.78
N ALA A 19 -15.69 -9.91 -9.64
CA ALA A 19 -15.09 -8.75 -9.02
C ALA A 19 -14.17 -8.12 -10.07
N ALA A 20 -14.53 -6.93 -10.54
CA ALA A 20 -13.73 -6.21 -11.53
C ALA A 20 -12.28 -6.14 -11.03
N GLU A 21 -11.36 -6.67 -11.83
CA GLU A 21 -9.94 -6.66 -11.52
C GLU A 21 -9.48 -5.21 -11.36
N LYS A 22 -9.05 -4.83 -10.16
CA LYS A 22 -8.60 -3.47 -9.88
C LYS A 22 -7.19 -3.30 -10.42
N ASN A 23 -6.99 -2.32 -11.30
CA ASN A 23 -5.66 -1.95 -11.76
C ASN A 23 -4.86 -1.31 -10.60
N LEU A 24 -3.94 -2.08 -10.02
CA LEU A 24 -3.12 -1.65 -8.89
C LEU A 24 -2.20 -0.48 -9.23
N VAL A 25 -1.75 -0.37 -10.48
CA VAL A 25 -0.92 0.76 -10.94
C VAL A 25 -1.72 2.05 -10.87
N GLU A 26 -2.94 2.02 -11.40
CA GLU A 26 -3.86 3.16 -11.40
C GLU A 26 -4.24 3.60 -9.98
N LEU A 27 -4.50 2.64 -9.09
CA LEU A 27 -4.82 2.92 -7.69
C LEU A 27 -3.68 3.62 -6.93
N HIS A 28 -2.44 3.54 -7.41
CA HIS A 28 -1.28 4.10 -6.74
C HIS A 28 -0.64 5.28 -7.48
N LYS A 29 -1.18 5.69 -8.64
CA LYS A 29 -0.59 6.74 -9.49
C LYS A 29 -0.34 8.06 -8.75
N ASP A 30 -1.22 8.41 -7.81
CA ASP A 30 -1.19 9.65 -7.04
C ASP A 30 -0.86 9.40 -5.55
N ALA A 31 -0.11 8.33 -5.23
CA ALA A 31 0.21 7.97 -3.84
C ALA A 31 0.80 9.13 -3.02
N GLY A 32 1.62 10.00 -3.64
CA GLY A 32 2.20 11.19 -3.01
C GLY A 32 1.21 12.31 -2.65
N LYS A 33 -0.06 12.20 -3.06
CA LYS A 33 -1.14 13.16 -2.74
C LYS A 33 -2.21 12.56 -1.82
N MET A 34 -2.15 11.26 -1.56
CA MET A 34 -3.15 10.57 -0.74
C MET A 34 -2.99 10.91 0.74
N SER A 35 -4.11 10.96 1.44
CA SER A 35 -4.17 11.04 2.89
C SER A 35 -3.82 9.71 3.54
N ASN A 36 -3.39 9.74 4.81
CA ASN A 36 -3.17 8.52 5.58
C ASN A 36 -4.42 7.64 5.65
N LYS A 37 -5.62 8.23 5.70
CA LYS A 37 -6.87 7.49 5.76
C LYS A 37 -7.08 6.67 4.50
N GLU A 38 -6.79 7.22 3.33
CA GLU A 38 -6.90 6.53 2.05
C GLU A 38 -5.89 5.38 1.98
N CYS A 39 -4.63 5.61 2.36
CA CYS A 39 -3.62 4.54 2.39
C CYS A 39 -4.01 3.41 3.36
N LEU A 40 -4.46 3.76 4.57
CA LEU A 40 -4.78 2.78 5.62
C LEU A 40 -6.06 1.98 5.35
N SER A 41 -6.90 2.41 4.40
CA SER A 41 -8.08 1.63 3.98
C SER A 41 -7.71 0.24 3.44
N CYS A 42 -6.55 0.14 2.77
CA CYS A 42 -5.98 -1.12 2.29
C CYS A 42 -4.77 -1.57 3.12
N HIS A 43 -3.96 -0.63 3.63
CA HIS A 43 -2.70 -0.89 4.34
C HIS A 43 -2.82 -0.82 5.88
N GLY A 44 -4.00 -1.07 6.45
CA GLY A 44 -4.25 -0.94 7.90
C GLY A 44 -3.39 -1.83 8.81
N LYS A 45 -2.66 -2.81 8.26
CA LYS A 45 -1.74 -3.68 9.00
C LYS A 45 -0.32 -3.14 9.13
N ILE A 46 0.00 -2.01 8.51
CA ILE A 46 1.37 -1.44 8.50
C ILE A 46 1.93 -1.22 9.93
N LEU A 47 1.05 -0.87 10.87
CA LEU A 47 1.40 -0.65 12.28
C LEU A 47 1.66 -1.94 13.06
N LYS A 48 1.23 -3.08 12.51
CA LYS A 48 1.39 -4.41 13.11
C LYS A 48 2.55 -5.19 12.49
N GLU A 49 3.28 -4.59 11.54
CA GLU A 49 4.44 -5.22 10.91
C GLU A 49 5.52 -5.52 11.95
N VAL A 50 6.04 -6.73 11.90
CA VAL A 50 7.12 -7.21 12.77
C VAL A 50 8.35 -7.51 11.93
N SER A 51 9.51 -7.08 12.42
CA SER A 51 10.80 -7.40 11.80
C SER A 51 11.11 -8.88 12.00
N LEU A 52 11.70 -9.51 10.98
CA LEU A 52 12.28 -10.85 11.11
C LEU A 52 13.40 -10.88 12.16
N ASN A 53 14.13 -9.77 12.31
CA ASN A 53 15.07 -9.56 13.38
C ASN A 53 14.39 -8.81 14.54
N LYS A 54 14.08 -9.55 15.62
CA LYS A 54 13.38 -9.02 16.81
C LYS A 54 14.11 -7.89 17.54
N LYS A 55 15.42 -7.70 17.29
CA LYS A 55 16.20 -6.58 17.85
C LYS A 55 15.76 -5.22 17.27
N TYR A 56 15.19 -5.20 16.07
CA TYR A 56 14.86 -3.97 15.35
C TYR A 56 13.36 -3.83 15.14
N LYS A 57 12.85 -2.60 15.29
CA LYS A 57 11.49 -2.25 14.84
C LYS A 57 11.48 -1.98 13.34
N MET A 58 10.35 -2.19 12.69
CA MET A 58 10.12 -1.78 11.29
C MET A 58 10.13 -0.25 11.17
N PHE A 59 10.55 0.27 10.01
CA PHE A 59 10.68 1.72 9.78
C PHE A 59 9.39 2.50 10.01
N HIS A 60 8.24 1.97 9.56
CA HIS A 60 6.92 2.56 9.79
C HIS A 60 6.67 2.78 11.29
N ARG A 61 6.94 1.75 12.10
CA ARG A 61 6.74 1.79 13.54
C ARG A 61 7.67 2.78 14.21
N VAL A 62 8.95 2.80 13.82
CA VAL A 62 9.94 3.76 14.35
C VAL A 62 9.48 5.20 14.12
N HIS A 63 9.08 5.54 12.88
CA HIS A 63 8.72 6.91 12.55
C HIS A 63 7.33 7.28 13.07
N LEU A 64 6.31 6.44 12.92
CA LEU A 64 4.94 6.77 13.35
C LEU A 64 4.82 6.87 14.88
N GLU A 65 5.49 6.00 15.65
CA GLU A 65 5.47 6.04 17.13
C GLU A 65 6.45 7.08 17.73
N SER A 66 7.36 7.66 16.95
CA SER A 66 8.36 8.60 17.47
C SER A 66 7.72 9.85 18.10
N LYS A 67 8.27 10.33 19.22
CA LYS A 67 7.89 11.63 19.83
C LYS A 67 8.60 12.82 19.18
N LEU A 68 9.55 12.56 18.29
CA LEU A 68 10.28 13.61 17.56
C LEU A 68 9.45 14.10 16.37
N ALA A 69 9.71 15.34 15.96
CA ALA A 69 9.21 15.90 14.71
C ALA A 69 9.79 15.08 13.54
N THR A 70 9.04 14.07 13.14
CA THR A 70 9.36 13.11 12.09
C THR A 70 8.21 13.12 11.10
N PRO A 71 8.46 12.80 9.83
CA PRO A 71 7.39 12.52 8.87
C PRO A 71 6.37 11.54 9.44
N LYS A 72 5.09 11.90 9.38
CA LYS A 72 3.97 11.09 9.91
C LYS A 72 2.95 10.73 8.83
N LYS A 73 3.03 11.35 7.66
CA LYS A 73 2.12 11.06 6.55
C LYS A 73 2.74 10.02 5.65
N CYS A 74 1.93 9.10 5.14
CA CYS A 74 2.36 8.10 4.17
C CYS A 74 3.02 8.77 2.96
N ALA A 75 2.40 9.83 2.46
CA ALA A 75 2.88 10.66 1.36
C ALA A 75 4.16 11.47 1.66
N ASP A 76 4.63 11.54 2.90
CA ASP A 76 5.91 12.17 3.19
C ASP A 76 7.08 11.31 2.66
N CYS A 77 6.92 9.99 2.71
CA CYS A 77 7.91 9.02 2.24
C CYS A 77 7.52 8.40 0.88
N HIS A 78 6.24 8.10 0.68
CA HIS A 78 5.74 7.47 -0.54
C HIS A 78 5.32 8.52 -1.57
N LYS A 79 6.28 9.32 -2.06
CA LYS A 79 6.03 10.36 -3.08
C LYS A 79 5.57 9.77 -4.41
N SER A 80 6.04 8.58 -4.72
CA SER A 80 5.59 7.70 -5.79
C SER A 80 5.83 6.25 -5.37
N VAL A 81 5.12 5.32 -5.98
CA VAL A 81 5.36 3.88 -5.77
C VAL A 81 5.43 3.19 -7.13
N ASP A 82 6.48 2.42 -7.35
CA ASP A 82 6.62 1.59 -8.55
C ASP A 82 5.94 0.24 -8.30
N VAL A 83 4.66 0.16 -8.69
CA VAL A 83 3.88 -1.07 -8.70
C VAL A 83 3.92 -1.65 -10.11
N ARG A 84 4.53 -2.82 -10.29
CA ARG A 84 4.52 -3.53 -11.58
C ARG A 84 3.38 -4.55 -11.60
N ASN A 85 2.59 -4.53 -12.68
CA ASN A 85 1.50 -5.49 -12.87
C ASN A 85 2.08 -6.92 -13.01
N GLY A 86 1.47 -7.91 -12.36
CA GLY A 86 1.89 -9.32 -12.42
C GLY A 86 3.07 -9.71 -11.51
N SER A 87 3.54 -8.83 -10.62
CA SER A 87 4.58 -9.19 -9.63
C SER A 87 4.08 -9.00 -8.20
N GLY A 88 3.63 -10.08 -7.57
CA GLY A 88 3.22 -10.07 -6.15
C GLY A 88 4.38 -9.83 -5.16
N ALA A 89 5.64 -9.81 -5.63
CA ALA A 89 6.84 -9.77 -4.80
C ALA A 89 7.83 -8.64 -5.15
N ALA A 90 7.72 -7.96 -6.29
CA ALA A 90 8.72 -6.98 -6.73
C ALA A 90 8.25 -5.52 -6.62
N LEU A 91 7.99 -5.06 -5.40
CA LEU A 91 8.02 -3.62 -5.10
C LEU A 91 9.49 -3.19 -5.03
N ARG A 92 10.15 -3.00 -6.18
CA ARG A 92 11.62 -2.82 -6.19
C ARG A 92 12.09 -1.59 -5.44
N LYS A 93 11.25 -0.58 -5.22
CA LYS A 93 11.50 0.55 -4.28
C LYS A 93 10.16 1.13 -3.83
N GLN A 94 9.74 0.85 -2.59
CA GLN A 94 8.53 1.46 -2.03
C GLN A 94 8.71 2.94 -1.68
N VAL A 95 9.96 3.35 -1.41
CA VAL A 95 10.38 4.70 -1.03
C VAL A 95 11.76 4.95 -1.64
N ASP A 96 12.03 6.17 -2.11
CA ASP A 96 13.37 6.60 -2.53
C ASP A 96 14.28 6.76 -1.27
N PRO A 97 15.42 6.03 -1.18
CA PRO A 97 16.35 6.18 -0.07
C PRO A 97 16.88 7.61 0.16
N GLN A 98 16.86 8.48 -0.86
CA GLN A 98 17.26 9.88 -0.70
C GLN A 98 16.33 10.64 0.26
N ILE A 99 15.04 10.26 0.34
CA ILE A 99 14.10 10.82 1.31
C ILE A 99 14.57 10.51 2.74
N CYS A 100 15.06 9.28 2.97
CA CYS A 100 15.60 8.89 4.26
C CYS A 100 16.89 9.66 4.58
N ALA A 101 17.78 9.80 3.60
CA ALA A 101 19.03 10.54 3.74
C ALA A 101 18.79 12.02 4.10
N GLY A 102 17.71 12.63 3.62
CA GLY A 102 17.35 14.01 3.94
C GLY A 102 17.26 14.31 5.44
N CYS A 103 16.82 13.35 6.26
CA CYS A 103 16.78 13.53 7.72
C CYS A 103 17.89 12.76 8.46
N HIS A 104 18.33 11.60 7.95
CA HIS A 104 19.21 10.67 8.67
C HIS A 104 20.70 10.81 8.32
N SER A 105 21.08 11.70 7.40
CA SER A 105 22.50 11.97 7.07
C SER A 105 23.19 12.96 8.02
N GLY A 106 22.51 13.43 9.07
CA GLY A 106 23.05 14.37 10.06
C GLY A 106 23.09 15.83 9.59
N GLY A 107 22.58 16.14 8.39
CA GLY A 107 22.42 17.50 7.91
C GLY A 107 21.01 18.04 8.15
N VAL A 108 20.88 19.06 9.00
CA VAL A 108 19.64 19.86 9.16
C VAL A 108 19.17 20.46 7.82
N LYS A 109 20.05 20.47 6.80
CA LYS A 109 19.80 20.93 5.43
C LYS A 109 19.13 19.91 4.49
N GLY A 110 19.07 18.62 4.84
CA GLY A 110 18.50 17.62 3.93
C GLY A 110 16.96 17.66 3.85
N ALA A 111 16.30 18.32 4.80
CA ALA A 111 14.87 18.63 4.72
C ALA A 111 14.60 19.86 3.82
N GLU A 112 15.41 20.92 3.89
CA GLU A 112 15.21 22.12 3.07
C GLU A 112 15.50 21.89 1.57
N VAL A 113 16.46 21.03 1.22
CA VAL A 113 16.85 20.81 -0.18
C VAL A 113 15.84 19.98 -0.98
N LEU A 114 14.96 19.20 -0.33
CA LEU A 114 13.91 18.43 -1.01
C LEU A 114 12.54 19.14 -1.09
N PHE A 115 12.39 20.28 -0.41
CA PHE A 115 11.16 21.10 -0.42
C PHE A 115 11.38 22.54 -0.89
N ALA A 116 12.61 22.92 -1.28
CA ALA A 116 12.84 24.12 -2.06
C ALA A 116 12.27 23.88 -3.47
N GLN A 117 11.27 24.69 -3.81
CA GLN A 117 10.53 24.69 -5.07
C GLN A 117 11.43 24.91 -6.28
#